data_AF-A0A3R9X0Z1-F1
#
_entry.id   AF-A0A3R9X0Z1-F1
#
_cell.length_a   1.000
_cell.length_b   1.000
_cell.length_c   1.000
_cell.angle_alpha   90.00
_cell.angle_beta   90.00
_cell.angle_gamma   90.00
#
_symmetry.space_group_name_H-M   'P 1'
#
loop_
_entity.id
_entity.type
_entity.pdbx_description
1 polymer ?
#
loop_
_entity_poly.entity_id
_entity_poly.type
_entity_poly.pdbx_seq_one_letter_code
_entity_poly.pdbx_strand_id
1 'polypeptide(L)'
;MTESLYPRSSADCIRPVVCGGGVLPRKKSVVKEEYERILQEAIQRLDKISQNRSAPKNIRKATTDAMEILRSEDISYGMRSSKAIAILNEIMNDINMPFPIRSEILLIVGLLEKIRD
;
A
#
# COMPACT_ATOMS: atom_id res chain seq x y z
N MET A 1 0.01 -10.48 46.27
CA MET A 1 -1.07 -10.58 45.26
C MET A 1 -0.47 -10.20 43.93
N THR A 2 0.19 -11.17 43.33
CA THR A 2 0.83 -11.13 42.01
C THR A 2 -0.12 -11.74 40.97
N GLU A 3 0.14 -11.44 39.70
CA GLU A 3 -0.52 -11.92 38.45
C GLU A 3 -1.71 -11.06 38.02
N SER A 4 -1.57 -10.08 37.10
CA SER A 4 -1.18 -10.18 35.69
C SER A 4 -1.98 -11.23 34.92
N LEU A 5 -3.23 -10.90 34.58
CA LEU A 5 -4.06 -11.69 33.67
C LEU A 5 -4.67 -10.79 32.59
N TYR A 6 -3.85 -10.42 31.61
CA TYR A 6 -4.32 -10.27 30.23
C TYR A 6 -3.77 -11.47 29.45
N PRO A 7 -4.62 -12.42 29.02
CA PRO A 7 -4.17 -13.50 28.17
C PRO A 7 -3.81 -12.92 26.79
N ARG A 8 -2.51 -12.90 26.48
CA ARG A 8 -2.02 -12.93 25.09
C ARG A 8 -2.31 -14.32 24.52
N SER A 9 -3.57 -14.56 24.15
CA SER A 9 -3.99 -15.68 23.30
C SER A 9 -4.07 -15.11 21.88
N SER A 10 -3.04 -15.29 21.07
CA SER A 10 -2.79 -16.51 20.26
C SER A 10 -3.71 -16.56 19.04
N ALA A 11 -3.08 -16.82 17.90
CA ALA A 11 -3.65 -17.04 16.58
C ALA A 11 -3.94 -15.76 15.77
N ASP A 12 -2.84 -15.19 15.28
CA ASP A 12 -2.63 -14.95 13.85
C ASP A 12 -3.65 -15.70 12.96
N CYS A 13 -4.69 -15.01 12.54
CA CYS A 13 -5.50 -15.42 11.40
C CYS A 13 -5.36 -14.30 10.37
N ILE A 14 -5.04 -14.66 9.12
CA ILE A 14 -4.72 -13.85 7.93
C ILE A 14 -3.19 -13.82 7.69
N ARG A 15 -2.53 -14.64 6.84
CA ARG A 15 -2.87 -15.60 5.76
C ARG A 15 -1.68 -16.55 5.57
N PRO A 16 -1.86 -17.81 5.13
CA PRO A 16 -0.83 -18.49 4.37
C PRO A 16 -1.02 -18.16 2.88
N VAL A 17 -0.04 -17.51 2.27
CA VAL A 17 0.17 -17.60 0.81
C VAL A 17 1.65 -17.93 0.61
N VAL A 18 1.94 -19.22 0.61
CA VAL A 18 3.17 -19.77 0.04
C VAL A 18 2.78 -20.88 -0.91
N CYS A 19 2.25 -20.51 -2.08
CA CYS A 19 2.34 -21.37 -3.25
C CYS A 19 3.55 -20.91 -4.04
N GLY A 20 4.59 -21.74 -4.06
CA GLY A 20 5.77 -21.54 -4.86
C GLY A 20 5.41 -21.29 -6.32
N GLY A 21 6.02 -20.28 -6.91
CA GLY A 21 6.01 -20.04 -8.34
C GLY A 21 7.45 -19.80 -8.77
N GLY A 22 7.99 -20.72 -9.58
CA GLY A 22 9.28 -20.51 -10.22
C GLY A 22 9.29 -19.17 -10.94
N VAL A 23 10.35 -18.40 -10.71
CA VAL A 23 10.55 -17.12 -11.40
C VAL A 23 10.95 -17.44 -12.83
N LEU A 24 10.00 -17.40 -13.75
CA LEU A 24 10.29 -17.34 -15.17
C LEU A 24 11.08 -16.05 -15.44
N PRO A 25 12.21 -16.10 -16.18
CA PRO A 25 12.99 -14.91 -16.50
C PRO A 25 12.15 -14.03 -17.43
N ARG A 26 11.52 -12.99 -16.88
CA ARG A 26 10.75 -12.03 -17.66
C ARG A 26 11.71 -11.19 -18.51
N LYS A 27 11.39 -11.01 -19.79
CA LYS A 27 12.09 -10.06 -20.66
C LYS A 27 11.93 -8.65 -20.05
N LYS A 28 13.06 -7.94 -19.83
CA LYS A 28 13.10 -6.63 -19.15
C LYS A 28 12.08 -5.60 -19.66
N SER A 29 11.75 -5.61 -20.95
CA SER A 29 10.77 -4.69 -21.54
C SER A 29 9.33 -4.91 -21.07
N VAL A 30 8.92 -6.17 -20.85
CA VAL A 30 7.55 -6.51 -20.41
C VAL A 30 7.32 -6.14 -18.95
N VAL A 31 8.38 -6.20 -18.14
CA VAL A 31 8.35 -5.88 -16.70
C VAL A 31 8.07 -4.40 -16.47
N LYS A 32 8.65 -3.52 -17.31
CA LYS A 32 8.43 -2.06 -17.21
C LYS A 32 6.96 -1.68 -17.44
N GLU A 33 6.35 -2.22 -18.50
CA GLU A 33 4.93 -1.97 -18.81
C GLU A 33 4.00 -2.49 -17.70
N GLU A 34 4.36 -3.60 -17.06
CA GLU A 34 3.61 -4.15 -15.92
C GLU A 34 3.67 -3.22 -14.70
N TYR A 35 4.85 -2.66 -14.38
CA TYR A 35 4.99 -1.70 -13.29
C TYR A 35 4.20 -0.42 -13.54
N GLU A 36 4.20 0.09 -14.77
CA GLU A 36 3.40 1.25 -15.14
C GLU A 36 1.90 0.99 -14.96
N ARG A 37 1.41 -0.19 -15.35
CA ARG A 37 0.01 -0.60 -15.13
C ARG A 37 -0.33 -0.66 -13.64
N ILE A 38 0.55 -1.25 -12.82
CA ILE A 38 0.36 -1.33 -11.37
C ILE A 38 0.33 0.07 -10.74
N LEU A 39 1.24 0.95 -11.14
CA LEU A 39 1.26 2.33 -10.67
C LEU A 39 -0.01 3.08 -11.05
N GLN A 40 -0.47 2.93 -12.29
CA GLN A 40 -1.69 3.59 -12.75
C GLN A 40 -2.92 3.09 -12.00
N GLU A 41 -3.01 1.78 -11.74
CA GLU A 41 -4.08 1.22 -10.92
C GLU A 41 -4.04 1.79 -9.49
N ALA A 42 -2.86 1.84 -8.87
CA ALA A 42 -2.67 2.41 -7.54
C ALA A 42 -3.10 3.89 -7.49
N ILE A 43 -2.70 4.70 -8.47
CA ILE A 43 -3.08 6.12 -8.57
C ILE A 43 -4.60 6.27 -8.70
N GLN A 44 -5.26 5.46 -9.52
CA GLN A 44 -6.73 5.51 -9.66
C GLN A 44 -7.47 5.16 -8.36
N ARG A 45 -6.93 4.21 -7.59
CA ARG A 45 -7.50 3.84 -6.28
C ARG A 45 -7.28 4.95 -5.24
N LEU A 46 -6.08 5.52 -5.20
CA LEU A 46 -5.76 6.67 -4.34
C LEU A 46 -6.65 7.88 -4.68
N ASP A 47 -6.88 8.16 -5.96
CA ASP A 47 -7.74 9.27 -6.40
C ASP A 47 -9.16 9.16 -5.83
N LYS A 48 -9.76 7.95 -5.85
CA LYS A 48 -11.07 7.68 -5.24
C LYS A 48 -11.08 7.96 -3.73
N ILE A 49 -10.01 7.64 -3.02
CA ILE A 49 -9.89 7.94 -1.58
C ILE A 49 -9.78 9.44 -1.35
N SER A 50 -9.00 10.15 -2.17
CA SER A 50 -8.80 11.60 -2.06
C SER A 50 -10.10 12.40 -2.23
N GLN A 51 -11.00 11.92 -3.09
CA GLN A 51 -12.31 12.52 -3.37
C GLN A 51 -13.38 12.17 -2.31
N ASN A 52 -13.11 11.18 -1.46
CA ASN A 52 -14.06 10.74 -0.45
C ASN A 52 -14.20 11.78 0.67
N ARG A 53 -15.39 12.40 0.78
CA ARG A 53 -15.70 13.42 1.80
C ARG A 53 -15.73 12.86 3.22
N SER A 54 -15.93 11.56 3.38
CA SER A 54 -15.90 10.89 4.69
C SER A 54 -14.48 10.71 5.22
N ALA A 55 -13.45 10.95 4.40
CA ALA A 55 -12.06 10.88 4.80
C ALA A 55 -11.61 12.19 5.51
N PRO A 56 -11.00 12.12 6.71
CA PRO A 56 -10.40 13.28 7.34
C PRO A 56 -9.33 13.92 6.45
N LYS A 57 -9.08 15.22 6.66
CA LYS A 57 -8.18 16.03 5.83
C LYS A 57 -6.77 15.45 5.72
N ASN A 58 -6.26 14.85 6.81
CA ASN A 58 -4.91 14.26 6.85
C ASN A 58 -4.77 13.12 5.84
N ILE A 59 -5.76 12.21 5.79
CA ILE A 59 -5.76 11.08 4.86
C ILE A 59 -5.83 11.58 3.42
N ARG A 60 -6.71 12.55 3.13
CA ARG A 60 -6.82 13.11 1.77
C ARG A 60 -5.51 13.73 1.32
N LYS A 61 -4.85 14.50 2.20
CA LYS A 61 -3.55 15.11 1.91
C LYS A 61 -2.48 14.06 1.62
N ALA A 62 -2.30 13.10 2.52
CA ALA A 62 -1.30 12.03 2.35
C ALA A 62 -1.55 11.18 1.09
N THR A 63 -2.81 10.96 0.74
CA THR A 63 -3.20 10.26 -0.50
C THR A 63 -2.77 11.04 -1.73
N THR A 64 -2.95 12.37 -1.73
CA THR A 64 -2.47 13.26 -2.80
C THR A 64 -0.95 13.27 -2.87
N ASP A 65 -0.26 13.41 -1.75
CA ASP A 65 1.20 13.42 -1.67
C ASP A 65 1.79 12.09 -2.22
N ALA A 66 1.17 10.95 -1.87
CA ALA A 66 1.53 9.65 -2.43
C ALA A 66 1.31 9.58 -3.95
N MET A 67 0.19 10.10 -4.47
CA MET A 67 -0.06 10.15 -5.92
C MET A 67 0.98 10.97 -6.67
N GLU A 68 1.45 12.10 -6.12
CA GLU A 68 2.47 12.95 -6.73
C GLU A 68 3.82 12.21 -6.86
N ILE A 69 4.20 11.46 -5.82
CA ILE A 69 5.42 10.64 -5.83
C ILE A 69 5.34 9.53 -6.87
N LEU A 70 4.18 8.87 -7.00
CA LEU A 70 4.00 7.81 -8.00
C LEU A 70 4.05 8.34 -9.45
N ARG A 71 3.68 9.62 -9.65
CA ARG A 71 3.74 10.30 -10.96
C ARG A 71 5.11 10.86 -11.31
N SER A 72 6.00 11.03 -10.33
CA SER A 72 7.31 11.65 -10.55
C SER A 72 8.19 10.76 -11.43
N GLU A 73 8.58 11.24 -12.62
CA GLU A 73 9.39 10.45 -13.57
C GLU A 73 10.88 10.38 -13.20
N ASP A 74 11.34 11.27 -12.31
CA ASP A 74 12.75 11.45 -11.96
C ASP A 74 13.35 10.31 -11.12
N ILE A 75 12.50 9.52 -10.45
CA ILE A 75 12.90 8.45 -9.52
C ILE A 75 12.58 7.07 -10.10
N SER A 76 13.31 6.02 -9.70
CA SER A 76 13.03 4.66 -10.19
C SER A 76 11.70 4.13 -9.65
N TYR A 77 11.09 3.15 -10.35
CA TYR A 77 9.80 2.58 -9.95
C TYR A 77 9.83 2.00 -8.53
N GLY A 78 10.91 1.30 -8.16
CA GLY A 78 11.08 0.79 -6.79
C GLY A 78 11.13 1.90 -5.75
N MET A 79 11.84 3.00 -6.04
CA MET A 79 11.93 4.15 -5.13
C MET A 79 10.59 4.90 -5.01
N ARG A 80 9.84 5.05 -6.10
CA ARG A 80 8.47 5.62 -6.09
C ARG A 80 7.57 4.83 -5.16
N SER A 81 7.52 3.51 -5.36
CA SER A 81 6.71 2.60 -4.55
C SER A 81 7.10 2.64 -3.08
N SER A 82 8.40 2.58 -2.77
CA SER A 82 8.89 2.61 -1.39
C SER A 82 8.50 3.90 -0.66
N LYS A 83 8.69 5.06 -1.30
CA LYS A 83 8.31 6.36 -0.73
C LYS A 83 6.80 6.49 -0.53
N ALA A 84 6.00 6.06 -1.52
CA ALA A 84 4.55 6.09 -1.42
C ALA A 84 4.03 5.15 -0.30
N ILE A 85 4.57 3.94 -0.19
CA ILE A 85 4.22 3.00 0.88
C ILE A 85 4.52 3.60 2.26
N ALA A 86 5.66 4.30 2.43
CA ALA A 86 5.99 4.95 3.69
C ALA A 86 4.90 5.96 4.12
N ILE A 87 4.47 6.84 3.22
CA ILE A 87 3.39 7.82 3.49
C ILE A 87 2.07 7.13 3.82
N LEU A 88 1.72 6.08 3.07
CA LEU A 88 0.50 5.32 3.31
C LEU A 88 0.52 4.58 4.65
N ASN A 89 1.69 4.10 5.09
CA ASN A 89 1.84 3.47 6.40
C ASN A 89 1.72 4.47 7.55
N GLU A 90 2.20 5.71 7.37
CA GLU A 90 2.06 6.76 8.39
C GLU A 90 0.58 7.04 8.71
N ILE A 91 -0.26 7.18 7.68
CA ILE A 91 -1.71 7.42 7.89
C ILE A 91 -2.46 6.21 8.44
N MET A 92 -1.98 4.98 8.23
CA MET A 92 -2.64 3.79 8.79
C MET A 92 -2.62 3.76 10.31
N ASN A 93 -1.66 4.45 10.93
CA ASN A 93 -1.55 4.60 12.38
C ASN A 93 -2.58 5.58 12.96
N ASP A 94 -3.32 6.32 12.13
CA ASP A 94 -4.36 7.23 12.61
C ASP A 94 -5.57 6.46 13.15
N ILE A 95 -5.88 6.71 14.42
CA ILE A 95 -7.08 6.19 15.11
C ILE A 95 -8.37 6.66 14.41
N ASN A 96 -8.32 7.80 13.72
CA ASN A 96 -9.46 8.43 13.04
C ASN A 96 -9.75 7.89 11.62
N MET A 97 -9.03 6.87 11.14
CA MET A 97 -9.23 6.34 9.80
C MET A 97 -10.46 5.41 9.70
N PRO A 98 -11.42 5.70 8.79
CA PRO A 98 -12.56 4.83 8.53
C PRO A 98 -12.14 3.44 8.05
N PHE A 99 -12.84 2.39 8.50
CA PHE A 99 -12.55 1.01 8.14
C PHE A 99 -12.49 0.75 6.62
N PRO A 100 -13.43 1.25 5.80
CA PRO A 100 -13.39 1.01 4.35
C PRO A 100 -12.13 1.59 3.67
N ILE A 101 -11.66 2.75 4.16
CA ILE A 101 -10.47 3.41 3.62
C ILE A 101 -9.21 2.63 3.98
N ARG A 102 -9.13 2.11 5.21
CA ARG A 102 -8.01 1.28 5.66
C ARG A 102 -7.85 0.04 4.78
N SER A 103 -8.96 -0.65 4.48
CA SER A 103 -8.94 -1.81 3.59
C SER A 103 -8.43 -1.47 2.18
N GLU A 104 -8.87 -0.34 1.61
CA GLU A 104 -8.38 0.11 0.29
C GLU A 104 -6.89 0.45 0.31
N ILE A 105 -6.40 1.13 1.35
CA ILE A 105 -4.96 1.44 1.48
C ILE A 105 -4.13 0.15 1.54
N LEU A 106 -4.57 -0.87 2.30
CA LEU A 106 -3.88 -2.15 2.35
C LEU A 106 -3.80 -2.85 0.98
N LEU A 107 -4.87 -2.75 0.17
CA LEU A 107 -4.85 -3.25 -1.19
C LEU A 107 -3.84 -2.50 -2.07
N ILE A 108 -3.77 -1.18 -1.93
CA ILE A 108 -2.83 -0.33 -2.66
C ILE A 108 -1.38 -0.64 -2.28
N VAL A 109 -1.08 -0.78 -0.98
CA VAL A 109 0.24 -1.17 -0.49
C VAL A 109 0.64 -2.51 -1.11
N GLY A 110 -0.24 -3.51 -1.09
CA GLY A 110 0.03 -4.82 -1.70
C GLY A 110 0.19 -4.78 -3.23
N LEU A 111 -0.37 -3.78 -3.93
CA LEU A 111 -0.09 -3.53 -5.34
C LEU A 111 1.33 -2.97 -5.52
N LEU A 112 1.69 -1.96 -4.73
CA LEU A 112 3.00 -1.30 -4.81
C LEU A 112 4.16 -2.22 -4.41
N GLU A 113 3.95 -3.16 -3.48
CA GLU A 113 4.94 -4.17 -3.06
C GLU A 113 5.36 -5.14 -4.18
N LYS A 114 4.55 -5.28 -5.24
CA LYS A 114 4.88 -6.11 -6.42
C LYS A 114 5.97 -5.46 -7.28
N ILE A 115 6.16 -4.16 -7.14
CA ILE A 115 7.19 -3.41 -7.85
C ILE A 115 8.49 -3.59 -7.06
N ARG A 116 9.41 -4.40 -7.59
CA ARG A 116 10.74 -4.63 -7.04
C ARG A 116 11.75 -4.43 -8.18
N ASP A 117 12.44 -3.31 -8.13
CA ASP A 117 13.46 -2.87 -9.08
C ASP A 117 14.85 -3.32 -8.63
#